data_AF-A0A7J2TC75-F1
#
_entry.id   AF-A0A7J2TC75-F1
#
_cell.length_a   1.000
_cell.length_b   1.000
_cell.length_c   1.000
_cell.angle_alpha   90.00
_cell.angle_beta   90.00
_cell.angle_gamma   90.00
#
_symmetry.space_group_name_H-M   'P 1'
#
loop_
_entity.id
_entity.type
_entity.pdbx_description
1 polymer ?
#
loop_
_entity_poly.entity_id
_entity_poly.type
_entity_poly.pdbx_seq_one_letter_code
_entity_poly.pdbx_strand_id
1 'polypeptide(L)'
;MDLRSYAKKYYEKWRVSPIPIVYDSNDNMVPLIKWGDIFDKESPVLIDKEEVWRKASGIAILPHGNHVAIDFDLPSYMSKDKYAEIMTDYFVVVRTRRGFHVHFEVDQPVGRIEIRIYDEHAGEGGGSLFKHVWTVPPTMRSGFQYRFLKHDDVPELPRYSWEEAKTIIEVELLCEIIETLGSHLKGSNMQLGVESIAGVEALTADQLKILLFLIFHDMKCKGLRDLMYEWVKLGRVNMKKFGWGNRTSRFYFLHTIASVLALLGCSEAKATEVLESYWDLDGKPSDSHSSALWTVYRWRVDLFRRLYVLRRGECPFCSLRGYSNCQKNPVMRFYYYQQSRGREKLAEIVKKLKSM
;
A
#
# COMPACT_ATOMS: atom_id res chain seq x y z
N MET A 1 11.34 30.25 21.82
CA MET A 1 12.02 28.96 22.11
C MET A 1 12.29 28.30 20.77
N ASP A 2 13.51 27.82 20.51
CA ASP A 2 13.89 27.30 19.18
C ASP A 2 13.28 25.91 18.89
N LEU A 3 13.12 25.57 17.61
CA LEU A 3 12.52 24.29 17.15
C LEU A 3 13.34 23.07 17.58
N ARG A 4 14.68 23.20 17.72
CA ARG A 4 15.56 22.11 18.14
C ARG A 4 15.28 21.68 19.57
N SER A 5 15.00 22.64 20.45
CA SER A 5 14.63 22.39 21.85
C SER A 5 13.34 21.58 21.96
N TYR A 6 12.34 21.89 21.12
CA TYR A 6 11.12 21.08 21.02
C TYR A 6 11.38 19.70 20.41
N ALA A 7 12.19 19.62 19.35
CA ALA A 7 12.59 18.35 18.76
C ALA A 7 13.26 17.42 19.78
N LYS A 8 14.15 17.97 20.62
CA LYS A 8 14.79 17.22 21.70
C LYS A 8 13.77 16.67 22.70
N LYS A 9 12.76 17.48 23.09
CA LYS A 9 11.68 17.01 23.97
C LYS A 9 10.85 15.88 23.34
N TYR A 10 10.51 15.97 22.06
CA TYR A 10 9.83 14.86 21.36
C TYR A 10 10.67 13.59 21.34
N TYR A 11 11.97 13.73 21.08
CA TYR A 11 12.89 12.60 21.11
C TYR A 11 12.98 11.97 22.50
N GLU A 12 13.07 12.77 23.57
CA GLU A 12 13.23 12.30 24.94
C GLU A 12 11.93 11.73 25.53
N LYS A 13 10.82 12.45 25.39
CA LYS A 13 9.53 12.09 26.00
C LYS A 13 8.76 11.07 25.17
N TRP A 14 8.60 11.35 23.87
CA TRP A 14 7.76 10.52 22.99
C TRP A 14 8.54 9.43 22.28
N ARG A 15 9.88 9.44 22.39
CA ARG A 15 10.78 8.43 21.79
C ARG A 15 10.55 8.30 20.28
N VAL A 16 10.36 9.43 19.60
CA VAL A 16 10.17 9.53 18.14
C VAL A 16 11.38 10.17 17.47
N SER A 17 11.49 10.02 16.14
CA SER A 17 12.51 10.75 15.37
C SER A 17 11.94 12.09 14.90
N PRO A 18 12.34 13.23 15.48
CA PRO A 18 11.92 14.55 15.01
C PRO A 18 12.66 14.92 13.71
N ILE A 19 11.96 15.55 12.79
CA ILE A 19 12.41 15.87 11.43
C ILE A 19 12.17 17.36 11.18
N PRO A 20 13.21 18.15 10.87
CA PRO A 20 13.07 19.55 10.50
C PRO A 20 12.41 19.64 9.13
N ILE A 21 11.33 20.40 9.05
CA ILE A 21 10.57 20.58 7.81
C ILE A 21 10.39 22.06 7.48
N VAL A 22 10.10 22.31 6.21
CA VAL A 22 9.53 23.57 5.71
C VAL A 22 8.30 23.26 4.87
N TYR A 23 7.42 24.24 4.71
CA TYR A 23 6.35 24.18 3.71
C TYR A 23 6.77 24.98 2.48
N ASP A 24 6.63 24.38 1.29
CA ASP A 24 6.87 25.10 0.04
C ASP A 24 5.73 26.09 -0.28
N SER A 25 5.84 26.82 -1.39
CA SER A 25 4.82 27.79 -1.81
C SER A 25 3.46 27.17 -2.15
N ASN A 26 3.39 25.85 -2.32
CA ASN A 26 2.17 25.09 -2.60
C ASN A 26 1.64 24.39 -1.34
N ASP A 27 2.15 24.72 -0.16
CA ASP A 27 1.78 24.12 1.13
C ASP A 27 2.13 22.62 1.22
N ASN A 28 3.11 22.16 0.45
CA ASN A 28 3.67 20.81 0.58
C ASN A 28 4.74 20.77 1.65
N MET A 29 4.71 19.72 2.48
CA MET A 29 5.75 19.47 3.48
C MET A 29 7.03 18.97 2.81
N VAL A 30 8.14 19.65 3.05
CA VAL A 30 9.47 19.32 2.54
C VAL A 30 10.42 19.11 3.71
N PRO A 31 11.02 17.91 3.87
CA PRO A 31 12.04 17.71 4.89
C PRO A 31 13.34 18.41 4.50
N LEU A 32 14.04 18.96 5.49
CA LEU A 32 15.37 19.57 5.28
C LEU A 32 16.51 18.54 5.30
N ILE A 33 16.18 17.26 5.38
CA ILE A 33 17.10 16.12 5.32
C ILE A 33 16.50 15.02 4.44
N LYS A 34 17.31 14.04 4.03
CA LYS A 34 16.81 12.94 3.18
C LYS A 34 16.01 11.94 4.03
N TRP A 35 14.84 11.53 3.54
CA TRP A 35 13.99 10.55 4.22
C TRP A 35 14.73 9.24 4.56
N GLY A 36 15.57 8.75 3.65
CA GLY A 36 16.35 7.52 3.84
C GLY A 36 17.33 7.55 5.01
N ASP A 37 17.74 8.74 5.48
CA ASP A 37 18.64 8.86 6.62
C ASP A 37 17.97 8.49 7.96
N ILE A 38 16.63 8.46 7.98
CA ILE A 38 15.81 8.24 9.19
C ILE A 38 14.92 6.99 9.04
N PHE A 39 14.28 6.81 7.89
CA PHE A 39 13.25 5.78 7.71
C PHE A 39 13.77 4.36 7.90
N ASP A 40 15.05 4.11 7.63
CA ASP A 40 15.68 2.80 7.76
C ASP A 40 16.29 2.55 9.15
N LYS A 41 16.16 3.50 10.07
CA LYS A 41 16.70 3.37 11.43
C LYS A 41 15.74 2.60 12.32
N GLU A 42 16.27 1.61 13.02
CA GLU A 42 15.49 0.79 13.97
C GLU A 42 15.11 1.56 15.24
N SER A 43 15.96 2.51 15.63
CA SER A 43 15.78 3.34 16.82
C SER A 43 15.51 4.81 16.46
N PRO A 44 14.87 5.58 17.36
CA PRO A 44 14.68 7.02 17.18
C PRO A 44 16.02 7.72 16.97
N VAL A 45 16.03 8.75 16.11
CA VAL A 45 17.21 9.56 15.83
C VAL A 45 16.89 11.04 16.02
N LEU A 46 17.72 11.71 16.82
CA LEU A 46 17.73 13.17 16.91
C LEU A 46 18.74 13.75 15.91
N ILE A 47 18.29 14.71 15.11
CA ILE A 47 19.16 15.41 14.17
C ILE A 47 19.93 16.49 14.92
N ASP A 48 21.24 16.33 15.04
CA ASP A 48 22.07 17.21 15.86
C ASP A 48 22.56 18.48 15.13
N LYS A 49 22.22 18.63 13.85
CA LYS A 49 22.66 19.76 13.00
C LYS A 49 21.84 21.03 13.27
N GLU A 50 22.35 21.89 14.13
CA GLU A 50 21.66 23.13 14.52
C GLU A 50 21.36 24.06 13.32
N GLU A 51 22.25 24.13 12.34
CA GLU A 51 22.08 24.93 11.13
C GLU A 51 20.90 24.49 10.27
N VAL A 52 20.47 23.23 10.39
CA VAL A 52 19.27 22.71 9.71
C VAL A 52 18.01 23.17 10.45
N TRP A 53 18.00 23.06 11.78
CA TRP A 53 16.88 23.50 12.61
C TRP A 53 16.62 25.02 12.53
N ARG A 54 17.67 25.83 12.34
CA ARG A 54 17.54 27.28 12.12
C ARG A 54 16.80 27.63 10.83
N LYS A 55 16.77 26.72 9.84
CA LYS A 55 16.07 26.90 8.56
C LYS A 55 14.65 26.33 8.57
N ALA A 56 14.31 25.51 9.57
CA ALA A 56 13.02 24.83 9.64
C ALA A 56 11.91 25.82 10.01
N SER A 57 10.70 25.58 9.50
CA SER A 57 9.49 26.29 9.89
C SER A 57 8.52 25.40 10.69
N GLY A 58 8.91 24.15 10.93
CA GLY A 58 8.15 23.21 11.73
C GLY A 58 8.91 21.92 12.03
N ILE A 59 8.21 21.03 12.72
CA ILE A 59 8.69 19.73 13.17
C ILE A 59 7.70 18.68 12.68
N ALA A 60 8.20 17.70 11.95
CA ALA A 60 7.49 16.45 11.76
C ALA A 60 8.11 15.37 12.64
N ILE A 61 7.36 14.33 12.95
CA ILE A 61 7.83 13.19 13.74
C ILE A 61 7.59 11.90 12.96
N LEU A 62 8.56 11.00 13.03
CA LEU A 62 8.40 9.61 12.62
C LEU A 62 8.20 8.76 13.90
N PRO A 63 7.07 8.07 14.06
CA PRO A 63 6.80 7.25 15.23
C PRO A 63 7.74 6.05 15.30
N HIS A 64 8.18 5.72 16.51
CA HIS A 64 8.98 4.53 16.83
C HIS A 64 8.38 3.82 18.05
N GLY A 65 8.68 2.52 18.19
CA GLY A 65 8.20 1.70 19.30
C GLY A 65 6.68 1.76 19.45
N ASN A 66 6.25 2.26 20.60
CA ASN A 66 4.87 2.19 21.07
C ASN A 66 4.06 3.46 20.83
N HIS A 67 4.66 4.49 20.22
CA HIS A 67 3.97 5.74 19.92
C HIS A 67 2.93 5.52 18.80
N VAL A 68 1.73 6.07 19.00
CA VAL A 68 0.65 6.14 18.02
C VAL A 68 0.26 7.59 17.77
N ALA A 69 0.02 7.92 16.50
CA ALA A 69 -0.65 9.17 16.13
C ALA A 69 -1.76 8.89 15.13
N ILE A 70 -2.87 9.61 15.27
CA ILE A 70 -4.01 9.55 14.35
C ILE A 70 -4.39 10.99 13.99
N ASP A 71 -4.46 11.29 12.70
CA ASP A 71 -4.96 12.56 12.14
C ASP A 71 -6.42 12.41 11.74
N PHE A 72 -7.27 13.22 12.34
CA PHE A 72 -8.70 13.26 12.07
C PHE A 72 -9.04 14.38 11.10
N ASP A 73 -9.46 13.98 9.90
CA ASP A 73 -10.08 14.83 8.89
C ASP A 73 -11.59 14.58 8.92
N LEU A 74 -12.26 15.05 9.97
CA LEU A 74 -13.67 14.75 10.19
C LEU A 74 -14.57 15.25 9.03
N PRO A 75 -15.66 14.52 8.72
CA PRO A 75 -16.65 14.96 7.76
C PRO A 75 -17.20 16.36 8.06
N SER A 76 -17.55 17.10 7.01
CA SER A 76 -17.96 18.51 7.12
C SER A 76 -19.15 18.79 8.05
N TYR A 77 -19.97 17.79 8.35
CA TYR A 77 -21.12 17.89 9.27
C TYR A 77 -20.72 17.74 10.75
N MET A 78 -19.48 17.35 11.06
CA MET A 78 -18.98 17.20 12.43
C MET A 78 -18.11 18.40 12.82
N SER A 79 -18.26 18.87 14.07
CA SER A 79 -17.43 19.96 14.59
C SER A 79 -16.07 19.43 15.05
N LYS A 80 -15.02 19.69 14.26
CA LYS A 80 -13.64 19.33 14.63
C LYS A 80 -13.19 19.89 15.98
N ASP A 81 -13.61 21.11 16.33
CA ASP A 81 -13.19 21.75 17.57
C ASP A 81 -13.85 21.07 18.78
N LYS A 82 -15.15 20.76 18.68
CA LYS A 82 -15.88 20.02 19.72
C LYS A 82 -15.23 18.65 19.99
N TYR A 83 -14.96 17.89 18.93
CA TYR A 83 -14.39 16.56 19.09
C TYR A 83 -12.92 16.60 19.51
N ALA A 84 -12.14 17.56 19.03
CA ALA A 84 -10.79 17.77 19.54
C ALA A 84 -10.80 18.06 21.06
N GLU A 85 -11.73 18.87 21.55
CA GLU A 85 -11.90 19.14 22.99
C GLU A 85 -12.26 17.87 23.77
N ILE A 86 -13.23 17.08 23.32
CA ILE A 86 -13.61 15.80 23.97
C ILE A 86 -12.38 14.87 24.08
N MET A 87 -11.61 14.74 22.99
CA MET A 87 -10.45 13.84 22.96
C MET A 87 -9.33 14.26 23.92
N THR A 88 -9.29 15.51 24.39
CA THR A 88 -8.29 15.97 25.36
C THR A 88 -8.48 15.40 26.76
N ASP A 89 -9.63 14.79 27.06
CA ASP A 89 -9.85 14.13 28.34
C ASP A 89 -9.13 12.77 28.42
N TYR A 90 -8.72 12.23 27.27
CA TYR A 90 -8.12 10.90 27.14
C TYR A 90 -6.72 10.92 26.49
N PHE A 91 -6.48 11.84 25.55
CA PHE A 91 -5.27 11.83 24.73
C PHE A 91 -4.57 13.18 24.71
N VAL A 92 -3.31 13.18 24.27
CA VAL A 92 -2.64 14.42 23.89
C VAL A 92 -3.14 14.84 22.51
N VAL A 93 -3.80 16.00 22.44
CA VAL A 93 -4.41 16.49 21.20
C VAL A 93 -3.61 17.66 20.62
N VAL A 94 -3.33 17.59 19.33
CA VAL A 94 -2.73 18.68 18.55
C VAL A 94 -3.79 19.24 17.61
N ARG A 95 -4.12 20.53 17.75
CA ARG A 95 -4.98 21.21 16.79
C ARG A 95 -4.19 21.51 15.51
N THR A 96 -4.72 21.07 14.37
CA THR A 96 -4.12 21.33 13.06
C THR A 96 -4.97 22.30 12.25
N ARG A 97 -4.48 22.69 11.07
CA ARG A 97 -5.23 23.59 10.18
C ARG A 97 -6.56 22.95 9.73
N ARG A 98 -6.55 21.66 9.40
CA ARG A 98 -7.69 20.96 8.77
C ARG A 98 -8.52 20.20 9.79
N GLY A 99 -7.87 19.61 10.79
CA GLY A 99 -8.50 18.80 11.83
C GLY A 99 -7.71 18.82 13.13
N PHE A 100 -7.44 17.64 13.67
CA PHE A 100 -6.62 17.47 14.88
C PHE A 100 -5.92 16.12 14.87
N HIS A 101 -4.74 16.06 15.51
CA HIS A 101 -4.08 14.80 15.80
C HIS A 101 -4.36 14.38 17.24
N VAL A 102 -4.43 13.09 17.49
CA VAL A 102 -4.31 12.51 18.83
C VAL A 102 -3.03 11.70 18.93
N HIS A 103 -2.37 11.77 20.08
CA HIS A 103 -1.10 11.11 20.37
C HIS A 103 -1.19 10.36 21.70
N PHE A 104 -0.68 9.13 21.72
CA PHE A 104 -0.65 8.25 22.88
C PHE A 104 0.35 7.10 22.70
N GLU A 105 0.60 6.35 23.76
CA GLU A 105 1.37 5.11 23.72
C GLU A 105 0.46 3.89 23.90
N VAL A 106 0.84 2.80 23.24
CA VAL A 106 0.21 1.49 23.38
C VAL A 106 1.17 0.45 23.95
N ASP A 107 0.66 -0.66 24.44
CA ASP A 107 1.54 -1.72 24.96
C ASP A 107 2.34 -2.44 23.86
N GLN A 108 1.79 -2.53 22.65
CA GLN A 108 2.41 -3.17 21.49
C GLN A 108 2.30 -2.28 20.25
N PRO A 109 3.34 -2.21 19.40
CA PRO A 109 3.31 -1.43 18.17
C PRO A 109 2.10 -1.76 17.28
N VAL A 110 1.42 -0.72 16.82
CA VAL A 110 0.26 -0.84 15.92
C VAL A 110 0.60 -0.48 14.48
N GLY A 111 -0.21 -1.03 13.58
CA GLY A 111 -0.14 -0.87 12.14
C GLY A 111 -0.63 0.49 11.62
N ARG A 112 -1.05 0.51 10.36
CA ARG A 112 -1.82 1.61 9.79
C ARG A 112 -3.21 1.61 10.40
N ILE A 113 -3.73 2.78 10.73
CA ILE A 113 -5.09 2.97 11.22
C ILE A 113 -5.88 3.75 10.18
N GLU A 114 -7.10 3.30 9.86
CA GLU A 114 -8.09 4.03 9.08
C GLU A 114 -9.32 4.26 9.96
N ILE A 115 -9.84 5.49 9.98
CA ILE A 115 -11.03 5.89 10.73
C ILE A 115 -12.17 6.10 9.74
N ARG A 116 -13.33 5.47 10.01
CA ARG A 116 -14.53 5.65 9.21
C ARG A 116 -15.73 6.09 10.04
N ILE A 117 -16.53 6.98 9.48
CA ILE A 117 -17.80 7.43 10.06
C ILE A 117 -18.87 7.28 8.98
N TYR A 118 -19.84 6.39 9.19
CA TYR A 118 -20.88 6.06 8.21
C TYR A 118 -20.34 5.79 6.79
N ASP A 119 -19.31 4.94 6.69
CA ASP A 119 -18.59 4.61 5.44
C ASP A 119 -17.76 5.73 4.79
N GLU A 120 -17.72 6.94 5.38
CA GLU A 120 -16.84 8.02 4.94
C GLU A 120 -15.48 7.96 5.66
N HIS A 121 -14.40 8.23 4.93
CA HIS A 121 -13.07 8.37 5.54
C HIS A 121 -13.01 9.62 6.42
N ALA A 122 -12.74 9.43 7.70
CA ALA A 122 -12.73 10.50 8.71
C ALA A 122 -11.34 10.73 9.33
N GLY A 123 -10.34 9.96 8.93
CA GLY A 123 -8.98 10.10 9.43
C GLY A 123 -8.09 8.89 9.12
N GLU A 124 -6.79 9.10 9.30
CA GLU A 124 -5.81 8.03 9.21
C GLU A 124 -4.75 8.18 10.30
N GLY A 125 -4.15 7.06 10.69
CA GLY A 125 -3.18 7.03 11.76
C GLY A 125 -2.19 5.89 11.61
N GLY A 126 -1.35 5.75 12.61
CA GLY A 126 -0.56 4.55 12.80
C GLY A 126 0.56 4.71 13.80
N GLY A 127 1.15 3.57 14.13
CA GLY A 127 2.33 3.47 14.97
C GLY A 127 3.61 3.25 14.18
N SER A 128 4.62 2.73 14.86
CA SER A 128 5.94 2.47 14.29
C SER A 128 5.95 1.46 13.13
N LEU A 129 4.91 0.62 13.00
CA LEU A 129 4.79 -0.33 11.89
C LEU A 129 4.33 0.31 10.56
N PHE A 130 3.75 1.53 10.59
CA PHE A 130 3.27 2.24 9.40
C PHE A 130 4.24 3.33 8.90
N LYS A 131 5.23 3.72 9.71
CA LYS A 131 6.28 4.73 9.39
C LYS A 131 5.73 6.00 8.70
N HIS A 132 4.51 6.41 9.04
CA HIS A 132 3.91 7.66 8.56
C HIS A 132 4.41 8.84 9.38
N VAL A 133 4.59 9.99 8.73
CA VAL A 133 5.19 11.17 9.36
C VAL A 133 4.11 12.19 9.69
N TRP A 134 4.08 12.64 10.94
CA TRP A 134 3.06 13.56 11.46
C TRP A 134 3.67 14.90 11.83
N THR A 135 2.94 15.99 11.60
CA THR A 135 3.40 17.33 11.98
C THR A 135 2.94 17.70 13.37
N VAL A 136 3.83 18.26 14.18
CA VAL A 136 3.58 18.54 15.60
C VAL A 136 3.98 19.96 15.98
N PRO A 137 3.46 20.53 17.10
CA PRO A 137 3.80 21.87 17.54
C PRO A 137 5.29 22.05 17.89
N PRO A 138 5.86 23.25 17.75
CA PRO A 138 5.30 24.42 17.07
C PRO A 138 5.62 24.34 15.58
N THR A 139 4.62 24.00 14.76
CA THR A 139 4.73 24.02 13.29
C THR A 139 3.87 25.14 12.72
N MET A 140 4.45 25.95 11.83
CA MET A 140 3.74 26.97 11.08
C MET A 140 3.38 26.45 9.69
N ARG A 141 2.10 26.46 9.34
CA ARG A 141 1.57 26.05 8.04
C ARG A 141 0.61 27.10 7.49
N SER A 142 1.05 27.81 6.45
CA SER A 142 0.28 28.84 5.75
C SER A 142 -0.52 29.78 6.67
N GLY A 143 0.19 30.35 7.65
CA GLY A 143 -0.33 31.32 8.63
C GLY A 143 -0.97 30.70 9.88
N PHE A 144 -1.21 29.39 9.91
CA PHE A 144 -1.75 28.68 11.07
C PHE A 144 -0.63 28.03 11.89
N GLN A 145 -0.66 28.22 13.21
CA GLN A 145 0.27 27.58 14.14
C GLN A 145 -0.37 26.37 14.78
N TYR A 146 0.26 25.21 14.65
CA TYR A 146 -0.16 23.98 15.32
C TYR A 146 0.10 24.13 16.82
N ARG A 147 -0.85 23.71 17.65
CA ARG A 147 -0.78 23.84 19.12
C ARG A 147 -1.31 22.60 19.80
N PHE A 148 -0.74 22.29 20.96
CA PHE A 148 -1.38 21.36 21.88
C PHE A 148 -2.63 21.98 22.47
N LEU A 149 -3.68 21.20 22.63
CA LEU A 149 -4.81 21.59 23.47
C LEU A 149 -4.46 21.25 24.93
N LYS A 150 -4.79 22.16 25.86
CA LYS A 150 -4.51 22.06 27.31
C LYS A 150 -3.03 22.03 27.75
N HIS A 151 -2.07 22.14 26.83
CA HIS A 151 -0.64 22.13 27.17
C HIS A 151 0.14 23.26 26.48
N ASP A 152 1.07 23.88 27.20
CA ASP A 152 1.96 24.92 26.67
C ASP A 152 3.30 24.38 26.14
N ASP A 153 3.61 23.10 26.41
CA ASP A 153 4.85 22.42 26.05
C ASP A 153 4.58 20.95 25.68
N VAL A 154 5.60 20.21 25.23
CA VAL A 154 5.48 18.77 24.89
C VAL A 154 5.10 17.96 26.15
N PRO A 155 3.87 17.42 26.24
CA PRO A 155 3.41 16.67 27.41
C PRO A 155 3.93 15.22 27.38
N GLU A 156 3.78 14.49 28.49
CA GLU A 156 3.92 13.03 28.48
C GLU A 156 2.71 12.40 27.77
N LEU A 157 2.94 11.26 27.11
CA LEU A 157 1.86 10.54 26.44
C LEU A 157 1.14 9.61 27.42
N PRO A 158 -0.21 9.60 27.43
CA PRO A 158 -0.94 8.59 28.16
C PRO A 158 -0.73 7.23 27.49
N ARG A 159 -0.76 6.18 28.31
CA ARG A 159 -0.50 4.80 27.88
C ARG A 159 -1.72 3.92 28.09
N TYR A 160 -2.04 3.12 27.09
CA TYR A 160 -3.20 2.24 27.06
C TYR A 160 -2.83 0.87 26.48
N SER A 161 -3.69 -0.12 26.68
CA SER A 161 -3.77 -1.20 25.69
C SER A 161 -4.39 -0.66 24.40
N TRP A 162 -4.08 -1.28 23.25
CA TRP A 162 -4.64 -0.82 21.97
C TRP A 162 -6.17 -0.89 21.95
N GLU A 163 -6.75 -1.96 22.50
CA GLU A 163 -8.21 -2.14 22.52
C GLU A 163 -8.94 -1.10 23.39
N GLU A 164 -8.32 -0.65 24.49
CA GLU A 164 -8.86 0.43 25.32
C GLU A 164 -8.86 1.76 24.54
N ALA A 165 -7.72 2.12 23.95
CA ALA A 165 -7.62 3.36 23.16
C ALA A 165 -8.60 3.34 21.98
N LYS A 166 -8.70 2.21 21.27
CA LYS A 166 -9.64 1.99 20.18
C LYS A 166 -11.09 2.19 20.65
N THR A 167 -11.48 1.56 21.75
CA THR A 167 -12.83 1.67 22.31
C THR A 167 -13.18 3.12 22.67
N ILE A 168 -12.25 3.86 23.30
CA ILE A 168 -12.46 5.27 23.63
C ILE A 168 -12.75 6.07 22.35
N ILE A 169 -11.91 5.92 21.32
CA ILE A 169 -12.07 6.66 20.06
C ILE A 169 -13.40 6.28 19.38
N GLU A 170 -13.73 5.00 19.28
CA GLU A 170 -14.97 4.52 18.63
C GLU A 170 -16.23 5.04 19.34
N VAL A 171 -16.22 5.10 20.67
CA VAL A 171 -17.34 5.60 21.46
C VAL A 171 -17.48 7.12 21.34
N GLU A 172 -16.39 7.87 21.52
CA GLU A 172 -16.44 9.33 21.55
C GLU A 172 -16.69 9.96 20.17
N LEU A 173 -16.21 9.30 19.09
CA LEU A 173 -16.41 9.77 17.72
C LEU A 173 -17.53 9.05 16.96
N LEU A 174 -18.12 8.00 17.53
CA LEU A 174 -19.10 7.14 16.86
C LEU A 174 -18.56 6.63 15.52
N CYS A 175 -17.32 6.12 15.54
CA CYS A 175 -16.58 5.71 14.35
C CYS A 175 -16.23 4.22 14.36
N GLU A 176 -15.84 3.69 13.20
CA GLU A 176 -15.20 2.39 13.04
C GLU A 176 -13.69 2.60 12.88
N ILE A 177 -12.88 1.80 13.59
CA ILE A 177 -11.42 1.80 13.46
C ILE A 177 -10.93 0.50 12.82
N ILE A 178 -10.26 0.66 11.68
CA ILE A 178 -9.65 -0.44 10.94
C ILE A 178 -8.14 -0.36 11.12
N GLU A 179 -7.55 -1.31 11.85
CA GLU A 179 -6.11 -1.46 11.97
C GLU A 179 -5.56 -2.46 10.93
N THR A 180 -4.44 -2.11 10.29
CA THR A 180 -3.71 -2.96 9.35
C THR A 180 -2.24 -3.07 9.77
N LEU A 181 -1.88 -4.18 10.41
CA LEU A 181 -0.50 -4.49 10.81
C LEU A 181 0.42 -4.63 9.58
N GLY A 182 1.36 -3.70 9.41
CA GLY A 182 2.40 -3.72 8.39
C GLY A 182 2.07 -2.95 7.11
N SER A 183 3.10 -2.28 6.57
CA SER A 183 3.10 -1.44 5.38
C SER A 183 2.47 -2.07 4.14
N HIS A 184 1.17 -1.85 3.94
CA HIS A 184 0.49 -2.12 2.67
C HIS A 184 -0.12 -0.85 2.11
N LEU A 185 0.38 -0.47 0.94
CA LEU A 185 -0.29 0.40 0.01
C LEU A 185 -1.73 -0.08 -0.12
N LYS A 186 -2.68 0.87 0.04
CA LYS A 186 -4.12 0.77 -0.19
C LYS A 186 -4.57 -0.58 -0.77
N GLY A 187 -5.18 -1.38 0.08
CA GLY A 187 -5.82 -2.61 -0.28
C GLY A 187 -6.15 -3.39 0.97
N SER A 188 -7.39 -3.30 1.43
CA SER A 188 -7.90 -4.21 2.46
C SER A 188 -7.43 -5.64 2.14
N ASN A 189 -6.82 -6.30 3.11
CA ASN A 189 -6.57 -7.73 3.06
C ASN A 189 -7.93 -8.45 3.09
N MET A 190 -8.65 -8.42 1.97
CA MET A 190 -9.54 -9.52 1.66
C MET A 190 -8.65 -10.75 1.61
N GLN A 191 -8.84 -11.70 2.52
CA GLN A 191 -8.57 -13.08 2.16
C GLN A 191 -9.51 -13.39 1.01
N LEU A 192 -9.06 -13.18 -0.23
CA LEU A 192 -9.71 -13.82 -1.35
C LEU A 192 -9.39 -15.30 -1.24
N GLY A 193 -10.28 -16.02 -0.54
CA GLY A 193 -10.47 -17.44 -0.72
C GLY A 193 -10.94 -17.69 -2.15
N VAL A 194 -10.05 -17.50 -3.12
CA VAL A 194 -10.25 -18.09 -4.43
C VAL A 194 -9.88 -19.55 -4.26
N GLU A 195 -10.91 -20.38 -4.07
CA GLU A 195 -10.74 -21.82 -4.09
C GLU A 195 -9.99 -22.21 -5.37
N SER A 196 -8.94 -23.01 -5.21
CA SER A 196 -8.11 -23.47 -6.32
C SER A 196 -8.95 -24.21 -7.37
N ILE A 197 -8.55 -24.09 -8.63
CA ILE A 197 -9.16 -24.88 -9.70
C ILE A 197 -8.64 -26.31 -9.59
N ALA A 198 -9.54 -27.25 -9.32
CA ALA A 198 -9.19 -28.65 -9.13
C ALA A 198 -8.34 -29.19 -10.29
N GLY A 199 -7.18 -29.78 -9.96
CA GLY A 199 -6.28 -30.41 -10.92
C GLY A 199 -5.37 -29.46 -11.70
N VAL A 200 -5.40 -28.15 -11.45
CA VAL A 200 -4.52 -27.19 -12.15
C VAL A 200 -3.04 -27.42 -11.85
N GLU A 201 -2.70 -27.83 -10.63
CA GLU A 201 -1.33 -28.09 -10.19
C GLU A 201 -0.67 -29.25 -10.95
N ALA A 202 -1.48 -30.17 -11.48
CA ALA A 202 -1.01 -31.33 -12.23
C ALA A 202 -0.71 -31.03 -13.71
N LEU A 203 -1.01 -29.81 -14.19
CA LEU A 203 -0.73 -29.42 -15.58
C LEU A 203 0.78 -29.16 -15.77
N THR A 204 1.28 -29.48 -16.96
CA THR A 204 2.64 -29.10 -17.37
C THR A 204 2.74 -27.59 -17.61
N ALA A 205 3.97 -27.06 -17.63
CA ALA A 205 4.19 -25.64 -17.92
C ALA A 205 3.59 -25.21 -19.27
N ASP A 206 3.64 -26.06 -20.29
CA ASP A 206 3.05 -25.76 -21.61
C ASP A 206 1.52 -25.84 -21.60
N GLN A 207 0.93 -26.81 -20.91
CA GLN A 207 -0.52 -26.87 -20.69
C GLN A 207 -1.01 -25.62 -19.92
N LEU A 208 -0.24 -25.12 -18.95
CA LEU A 208 -0.55 -23.88 -18.23
C LEU A 208 -0.48 -22.64 -19.15
N LYS A 209 0.50 -22.56 -20.06
CA LYS A 209 0.54 -21.47 -21.05
C LYS A 209 -0.68 -21.50 -21.98
N ILE A 210 -1.11 -22.69 -22.41
CA ILE A 210 -2.33 -22.87 -23.21
C ILE A 210 -3.57 -22.44 -22.40
N LEU A 211 -3.67 -22.84 -21.13
CA LEU A 211 -4.74 -22.41 -20.24
C LEU A 211 -4.80 -20.88 -20.13
N LEU A 212 -3.67 -20.22 -19.90
CA LEU A 212 -3.56 -18.76 -19.84
C LEU A 212 -4.00 -18.11 -21.17
N PHE A 213 -3.60 -18.65 -22.32
CA PHE A 213 -4.08 -18.20 -23.63
C PHE A 213 -5.61 -18.26 -23.73
N LEU A 214 -6.22 -19.40 -23.34
CA LEU A 214 -7.68 -19.60 -23.39
C LEU A 214 -8.41 -18.64 -22.44
N ILE A 215 -7.87 -18.42 -21.24
CA ILE A 215 -8.39 -17.44 -20.27
C ILE A 215 -8.42 -16.04 -20.88
N PHE A 216 -7.29 -15.57 -21.42
CA PHE A 216 -7.24 -14.22 -21.98
C PHE A 216 -8.07 -14.08 -23.26
N HIS A 217 -8.23 -15.15 -24.04
CA HIS A 217 -9.15 -15.19 -25.15
C HIS A 217 -10.60 -14.98 -24.69
N ASP A 218 -11.05 -15.74 -23.70
CA ASP A 218 -12.42 -15.69 -23.21
C ASP A 218 -12.76 -14.36 -22.53
N MET A 219 -11.79 -13.83 -21.77
CA MET A 219 -11.85 -12.49 -21.21
C MET A 219 -11.76 -11.39 -22.27
N LYS A 220 -11.67 -11.69 -23.57
CA LYS A 220 -11.51 -10.71 -24.65
C LYS A 220 -10.30 -9.77 -24.45
N CYS A 221 -9.25 -10.24 -23.77
CA CYS A 221 -8.02 -9.50 -23.53
C CYS A 221 -7.04 -9.75 -24.67
N LYS A 222 -7.30 -9.12 -25.82
CA LYS A 222 -6.60 -9.41 -27.10
C LYS A 222 -5.08 -9.26 -27.00
N GLY A 223 -4.59 -8.24 -26.27
CA GLY A 223 -3.16 -8.01 -26.09
C GLY A 223 -2.44 -9.17 -25.41
N LEU A 224 -2.93 -9.61 -24.25
CA LEU A 224 -2.35 -10.74 -23.52
C LEU A 224 -2.57 -12.07 -24.25
N ARG A 225 -3.74 -12.26 -24.88
CA ARG A 225 -4.02 -13.44 -25.71
C ARG A 225 -2.96 -13.59 -26.80
N ASP A 226 -2.64 -12.52 -27.52
CA ASP A 226 -1.69 -12.58 -28.63
C ASP A 226 -0.27 -12.83 -28.15
N LEU A 227 0.13 -12.26 -26.99
CA LEU A 227 1.41 -12.56 -26.37
C LEU A 227 1.53 -14.00 -25.90
N MET A 228 0.46 -14.55 -25.31
CA MET A 228 0.42 -15.96 -24.93
C MET A 228 0.45 -16.87 -26.16
N TYR A 229 -0.22 -16.50 -27.25
CA TYR A 229 -0.16 -17.24 -28.51
C TYR A 229 1.27 -17.28 -29.08
N GLU A 230 1.97 -16.13 -29.08
CA GLU A 230 3.37 -16.06 -29.48
C GLU A 230 4.24 -16.94 -28.60
N TRP A 231 4.05 -16.90 -27.27
CA TRP A 231 4.81 -17.73 -26.35
C TRP A 231 4.59 -19.22 -26.59
N VAL A 232 3.33 -19.64 -26.71
CA VAL A 232 2.95 -21.05 -26.94
C VAL A 232 3.47 -21.54 -28.29
N LYS A 233 3.33 -20.73 -29.35
CA LYS A 233 3.65 -21.16 -30.72
C LYS A 233 5.13 -21.04 -31.05
N LEU A 234 5.79 -19.99 -30.57
CA LEU A 234 7.14 -19.60 -30.98
C LEU A 234 8.18 -19.78 -29.87
N GLY A 235 7.77 -20.15 -28.65
CA GLY A 235 8.65 -20.25 -27.49
C GLY A 235 9.16 -18.89 -26.99
N ARG A 236 8.66 -17.78 -27.53
CA ARG A 236 9.12 -16.42 -27.23
C ARG A 236 8.01 -15.39 -27.35
N VAL A 237 8.14 -14.30 -26.60
CA VAL A 237 7.21 -13.18 -26.58
C VAL A 237 7.85 -11.98 -27.26
N ASN A 238 7.10 -11.19 -28.04
CA ASN A 238 7.61 -9.94 -28.63
C ASN A 238 7.11 -8.72 -27.86
N MET A 239 7.90 -8.25 -26.88
CA MET A 239 7.52 -7.08 -26.08
C MET A 239 7.78 -5.75 -26.80
N LYS A 240 8.61 -5.71 -27.84
CA LYS A 240 8.88 -4.49 -28.65
C LYS A 240 7.63 -3.93 -29.31
N LYS A 241 6.59 -4.75 -29.50
CA LYS A 241 5.28 -4.30 -30.00
C LYS A 241 4.57 -3.32 -29.06
N PHE A 242 5.07 -3.09 -27.84
CA PHE A 242 4.49 -2.18 -26.85
C PHE A 242 5.46 -1.02 -26.58
N GLY A 243 5.10 0.21 -27.00
CA GLY A 243 5.97 1.39 -27.02
C GLY A 243 6.41 2.00 -25.68
N TRP A 244 6.30 1.26 -24.55
CA TRP A 244 6.56 1.76 -23.19
C TRP A 244 7.95 1.38 -22.65
N GLY A 245 8.85 0.95 -23.53
CA GLY A 245 10.14 0.41 -23.15
C GLY A 245 10.06 -1.06 -22.71
N ASN A 246 11.09 -1.81 -23.08
CA ASN A 246 11.13 -3.26 -22.94
C ASN A 246 11.06 -3.73 -21.47
N ARG A 247 11.78 -3.06 -20.56
CA ARG A 247 11.87 -3.46 -19.15
C ARG A 247 10.53 -3.37 -18.42
N THR A 248 9.84 -2.24 -18.55
CA THR A 248 8.55 -1.99 -17.89
C THR A 248 7.46 -2.91 -18.43
N SER A 249 7.44 -3.14 -19.74
CA SER A 249 6.46 -4.03 -20.37
C SER A 249 6.66 -5.49 -19.92
N ARG A 250 7.92 -5.96 -19.87
CA ARG A 250 8.27 -7.29 -19.33
C ARG A 250 7.84 -7.45 -17.89
N PHE A 251 8.17 -6.47 -17.06
CA PHE A 251 7.78 -6.44 -15.66
C PHE A 251 6.27 -6.65 -15.51
N TYR A 252 5.46 -5.85 -16.20
CA TYR A 252 4.00 -5.97 -16.14
C TYR A 252 3.46 -7.29 -16.66
N PHE A 253 4.02 -7.81 -17.75
CA PHE A 253 3.59 -9.09 -18.32
C PHE A 253 3.83 -10.23 -17.32
N LEU A 254 5.06 -10.37 -16.84
CA LEU A 254 5.46 -11.45 -15.94
C LEU A 254 4.70 -11.44 -14.62
N HIS A 255 4.48 -10.26 -14.05
CA HIS A 255 3.69 -10.12 -12.84
C HIS A 255 2.21 -10.46 -13.08
N THR A 256 1.65 -10.10 -14.23
CA THR A 256 0.28 -10.47 -14.60
C THR A 256 0.14 -11.99 -14.69
N ILE A 257 1.09 -12.66 -15.35
CA ILE A 257 1.09 -14.13 -15.48
C ILE A 257 1.22 -14.79 -14.10
N ALA A 258 2.18 -14.36 -13.29
CA ALA A 258 2.38 -14.90 -11.93
C ALA A 258 1.11 -14.74 -11.07
N SER A 259 0.46 -13.57 -11.10
CA SER A 259 -0.78 -13.32 -10.36
C SER A 259 -1.93 -14.21 -10.81
N VAL A 260 -2.11 -14.43 -12.12
CA VAL A 260 -3.17 -15.31 -12.64
C VAL A 260 -2.91 -16.77 -12.26
N LEU A 261 -1.66 -17.24 -12.34
CA LEU A 261 -1.29 -18.58 -11.87
C LEU A 261 -1.57 -18.76 -10.37
N ALA A 262 -1.27 -17.76 -9.56
CA ALA A 262 -1.55 -17.80 -8.13
C ALA A 262 -3.05 -17.87 -7.85
N LEU A 263 -3.86 -17.09 -8.58
CA LEU A 263 -5.32 -17.09 -8.47
C LEU A 263 -5.97 -18.39 -8.98
N LEU A 264 -5.33 -19.08 -9.94
CA LEU A 264 -5.74 -20.42 -10.34
C LEU A 264 -5.49 -21.46 -9.24
N GLY A 265 -4.56 -21.19 -8.33
CA GLY A 265 -4.14 -22.08 -7.25
C GLY A 265 -2.87 -22.86 -7.54
N CYS A 266 -2.04 -22.40 -8.49
CA CYS A 266 -0.72 -22.99 -8.73
C CYS A 266 0.24 -22.68 -7.56
N SER A 267 1.12 -23.62 -7.24
CA SER A 267 2.22 -23.37 -6.30
C SER A 267 3.28 -22.44 -6.88
N GLU A 268 4.13 -21.86 -6.02
CA GLU A 268 5.27 -21.06 -6.46
C GLU A 268 6.22 -21.87 -7.35
N ALA A 269 6.46 -23.14 -7.02
CA ALA A 269 7.30 -24.04 -7.83
C ALA A 269 6.73 -24.19 -9.25
N LYS A 270 5.42 -24.41 -9.36
CA LYS A 270 4.74 -24.53 -10.65
C LYS A 270 4.79 -23.22 -11.46
N ALA A 271 4.60 -22.08 -10.79
CA ALA A 271 4.73 -20.78 -11.44
C ALA A 271 6.17 -20.51 -11.90
N THR A 272 7.16 -20.96 -11.14
CA THR A 272 8.59 -20.86 -11.48
C THR A 272 8.88 -21.61 -12.79
N GLU A 273 8.40 -22.84 -12.94
CA GLU A 273 8.56 -23.62 -14.19
C GLU A 273 8.04 -22.85 -15.42
N VAL A 274 6.88 -22.21 -15.30
CA VAL A 274 6.29 -21.42 -16.39
C VAL A 274 7.14 -20.19 -16.68
N LEU A 275 7.46 -19.39 -15.65
CA LEU A 275 8.16 -18.11 -15.81
C LEU A 275 9.61 -18.29 -16.26
N GLU A 276 10.31 -19.35 -15.85
CA GLU A 276 11.69 -19.60 -16.29
C GLU A 276 11.81 -19.92 -17.78
N SER A 277 10.73 -20.43 -18.38
CA SER A 277 10.61 -20.68 -19.82
C SER A 277 10.32 -19.42 -20.65
N TYR A 278 10.19 -18.26 -20.01
CA TYR A 278 9.96 -17.00 -20.70
C TYR A 278 11.24 -16.53 -21.41
N TRP A 279 11.08 -16.17 -22.67
CA TRP A 279 12.10 -15.57 -23.49
C TRP A 279 11.51 -14.42 -24.30
N ASP A 280 12.13 -13.24 -24.26
CA ASP A 280 11.78 -12.11 -25.13
C ASP A 280 12.76 -12.04 -26.31
N LEU A 281 12.38 -11.37 -27.40
CA LEU A 281 13.25 -11.17 -28.56
C LEU A 281 14.59 -10.50 -28.24
N ASP A 282 14.65 -9.67 -27.19
CA ASP A 282 15.91 -9.03 -26.76
C ASP A 282 16.61 -9.78 -25.60
N GLY A 283 16.25 -11.05 -25.39
CA GLY A 283 16.88 -11.93 -24.40
C GLY A 283 16.07 -12.11 -23.12
N LYS A 284 16.59 -12.98 -22.24
CA LYS A 284 16.00 -13.28 -20.94
C LYS A 284 16.25 -12.13 -19.96
N PRO A 285 15.22 -11.55 -19.33
CA PRO A 285 15.44 -10.55 -18.29
C PRO A 285 16.01 -11.23 -17.04
N SER A 286 17.20 -10.81 -16.57
CA SER A 286 17.88 -11.44 -15.43
C SER A 286 17.06 -11.39 -14.14
N ASP A 287 16.31 -10.30 -13.90
CA ASP A 287 15.74 -10.04 -12.58
C ASP A 287 14.20 -10.06 -12.55
N SER A 288 13.54 -10.07 -13.72
CA SER A 288 12.08 -9.82 -13.79
C SER A 288 11.23 -11.03 -13.39
N HIS A 289 11.69 -12.28 -13.60
CA HIS A 289 10.97 -13.48 -13.14
C HIS A 289 11.06 -13.62 -11.63
N SER A 290 12.27 -13.51 -11.07
CA SER A 290 12.51 -13.56 -9.62
C SER A 290 11.73 -12.48 -8.90
N SER A 291 11.68 -11.26 -9.47
CA SER A 291 10.86 -10.17 -8.96
C SER A 291 9.36 -10.50 -8.96
N ALA A 292 8.83 -11.10 -10.04
CA ALA A 292 7.42 -11.48 -10.13
C ALA A 292 7.05 -12.58 -9.12
N LEU A 293 7.86 -13.63 -9.03
CA LEU A 293 7.65 -14.75 -8.08
C LEU A 293 7.72 -14.26 -6.63
N TRP A 294 8.75 -13.49 -6.30
CA TRP A 294 8.90 -12.92 -4.96
C TRP A 294 7.71 -12.03 -4.59
N THR A 295 7.28 -11.15 -5.51
CA THR A 295 6.17 -10.22 -5.27
C THR A 295 4.82 -10.94 -5.10
N VAL A 296 4.55 -11.99 -5.87
CA VAL A 296 3.23 -12.64 -5.88
C VAL A 296 3.10 -13.74 -4.82
N TYR A 297 4.15 -14.54 -4.62
CA TYR A 297 4.12 -15.76 -3.80
C TYR A 297 4.80 -15.60 -2.44
N ARG A 298 5.93 -14.90 -2.36
CA ARG A 298 6.74 -14.79 -1.13
C ARG A 298 6.39 -13.57 -0.28
N TRP A 299 5.89 -12.52 -0.92
CA TRP A 299 5.34 -11.37 -0.23
C TRP A 299 3.95 -11.74 0.31
N ARG A 300 3.94 -12.23 1.56
CA ARG A 300 2.77 -12.82 2.25
C ARG A 300 1.60 -11.86 2.48
N VAL A 301 1.81 -10.60 2.20
CA VAL A 301 0.87 -9.54 2.50
C VAL A 301 0.71 -8.77 1.20
N ASP A 302 -0.53 -8.50 0.81
CA ASP A 302 -0.96 -7.79 -0.41
C ASP A 302 -1.47 -8.65 -1.59
N LEU A 303 -2.70 -9.16 -1.43
CA LEU A 303 -3.57 -9.53 -2.53
C LEU A 303 -3.82 -8.36 -3.51
N PHE A 304 -3.85 -7.13 -2.99
CA PHE A 304 -4.10 -5.93 -3.79
C PHE A 304 -2.94 -5.68 -4.75
N ARG A 305 -1.68 -5.91 -4.36
CA ARG A 305 -0.56 -5.90 -5.32
C ARG A 305 -0.73 -6.94 -6.41
N ARG A 306 -1.17 -8.18 -6.14
CA ARG A 306 -1.47 -9.16 -7.21
C ARG A 306 -2.43 -8.57 -8.25
N LEU A 307 -3.43 -7.83 -7.77
CA LEU A 307 -4.52 -7.25 -8.55
C LEU A 307 -4.21 -5.87 -9.16
N TYR A 308 -3.24 -5.12 -8.63
CA TYR A 308 -2.93 -3.72 -8.97
C TYR A 308 -1.49 -3.50 -9.43
N VAL A 309 -0.78 -4.54 -9.88
CA VAL A 309 0.54 -4.35 -10.52
C VAL A 309 0.48 -3.33 -11.67
N LEU A 310 -0.71 -3.07 -12.25
CA LEU A 310 -0.94 -2.02 -13.25
C LEU A 310 -1.67 -0.83 -12.63
N ARG A 311 -1.21 0.41 -12.89
CA ARG A 311 -1.89 1.67 -12.48
C ARG A 311 -3.39 1.62 -12.80
N ARG A 312 -4.23 2.25 -11.97
CA ARG A 312 -5.66 2.51 -12.28
C ARG A 312 -5.74 3.28 -13.61
N GLY A 313 -6.29 2.64 -14.63
CA GLY A 313 -6.29 3.14 -16.01
C GLY A 313 -6.23 1.98 -17.02
N GLU A 314 -6.36 2.32 -18.30
CA GLU A 314 -6.49 1.39 -19.43
C GLU A 314 -5.49 0.21 -19.39
N CYS A 315 -5.94 -0.99 -19.78
CA CYS A 315 -5.07 -2.16 -19.87
C CYS A 315 -3.90 -1.88 -20.84
N PRO A 316 -2.64 -1.88 -20.38
CA PRO A 316 -1.49 -1.48 -21.19
C PRO A 316 -1.29 -2.38 -22.40
N PHE A 317 -1.79 -3.62 -22.36
CA PHE A 317 -1.70 -4.55 -23.48
C PHE A 317 -2.79 -4.34 -24.53
N CYS A 318 -3.94 -3.75 -24.17
CA CYS A 318 -5.08 -3.58 -25.08
C CYS A 318 -5.20 -2.14 -25.62
N SER A 319 -4.82 -1.12 -24.84
CA SER A 319 -4.84 0.29 -25.25
C SER A 319 -3.93 0.54 -26.46
N LEU A 320 -2.75 -0.09 -26.50
CA LEU A 320 -1.75 0.08 -27.56
C LEU A 320 -2.12 -0.55 -28.92
N ARG A 321 -3.17 -1.37 -28.99
CA ARG A 321 -3.64 -1.95 -30.27
C ARG A 321 -4.94 -1.33 -30.78
N GLY A 322 -5.34 -0.18 -30.25
CA GLY A 322 -6.57 0.51 -30.67
C GLY A 322 -7.85 -0.26 -30.33
N TYR A 323 -7.78 -1.21 -29.40
CA TYR A 323 -8.98 -1.92 -28.94
C TYR A 323 -9.71 -1.05 -27.91
N SER A 324 -10.80 -0.42 -28.35
CA SER A 324 -11.69 0.36 -27.50
C SER A 324 -12.18 -0.48 -26.29
N ASN A 325 -12.24 0.17 -25.12
CA ASN A 325 -12.97 -0.26 -23.92
C ASN A 325 -12.31 -1.27 -22.95
N CYS A 326 -11.00 -1.52 -22.99
CA CYS A 326 -10.35 -2.34 -21.95
C CYS A 326 -10.00 -1.49 -20.70
N GLN A 327 -11.02 -1.05 -19.95
CA GLN A 327 -10.87 -0.12 -18.81
C GLN A 327 -10.52 -0.78 -17.46
N LYS A 328 -10.32 -2.10 -17.40
CA LYS A 328 -10.01 -2.83 -16.15
C LYS A 328 -8.71 -3.63 -16.25
N ASN A 329 -7.93 -3.62 -15.17
CA ASN A 329 -6.71 -4.43 -15.00
C ASN A 329 -7.00 -5.93 -15.29
N PRO A 330 -6.18 -6.64 -16.10
CA PRO A 330 -6.39 -8.04 -16.44
C PRO A 330 -6.53 -8.98 -15.23
N VAL A 331 -5.76 -8.77 -14.16
CA VAL A 331 -5.83 -9.63 -12.96
C VAL A 331 -7.16 -9.41 -12.24
N MET A 332 -7.62 -8.17 -12.08
CA MET A 332 -8.96 -7.87 -11.53
C MET A 332 -10.07 -8.46 -12.38
N ARG A 333 -9.94 -8.43 -13.71
CA ARG A 333 -10.92 -9.05 -14.62
C ARG A 333 -10.93 -10.57 -14.47
N PHE A 334 -9.77 -11.19 -14.29
CA PHE A 334 -9.66 -12.62 -14.07
C PHE A 334 -10.30 -13.03 -12.73
N TYR A 335 -10.05 -12.24 -11.68
CA TYR A 335 -10.70 -12.43 -10.39
C TYR A 335 -12.23 -12.44 -10.52
N TYR A 336 -12.83 -11.41 -11.12
CA TYR A 336 -14.29 -11.40 -11.33
C TYR A 336 -14.78 -12.50 -12.27
N TYR A 337 -13.97 -12.90 -13.26
CA TYR A 337 -14.28 -14.04 -14.13
C TYR A 337 -14.38 -15.35 -13.33
N GLN A 338 -13.46 -15.58 -12.39
CA GLN A 338 -13.47 -16.72 -11.48
C GLN A 338 -14.63 -16.70 -10.47
N GLN A 339 -15.11 -15.52 -10.06
CA GLN A 339 -16.28 -15.38 -9.19
C GLN A 339 -17.62 -15.54 -9.94
N SER A 340 -17.59 -15.82 -11.24
CA SER A 340 -18.76 -16.00 -12.11
C SER A 340 -18.79 -17.39 -12.74
N ARG A 341 -19.58 -17.59 -13.81
CA ARG A 341 -19.60 -18.84 -14.62
C ARG A 341 -18.24 -19.24 -15.19
N GLY A 342 -17.24 -18.36 -15.16
CA GLY A 342 -15.90 -18.65 -15.62
C GLY A 342 -15.21 -19.79 -14.87
N ARG A 343 -15.58 -20.03 -13.59
CA ARG A 343 -14.96 -21.09 -12.78
C ARG A 343 -15.27 -22.50 -13.25
N GLU A 344 -16.55 -22.79 -13.53
CA GLU A 344 -16.98 -24.09 -14.05
C GLU A 344 -16.31 -24.39 -15.39
N LYS A 345 -16.25 -23.37 -16.27
CA LYS A 345 -15.57 -23.45 -17.55
C LYS A 345 -14.07 -23.70 -17.41
N LEU A 346 -13.40 -23.07 -16.43
CA LEU A 346 -11.99 -23.34 -16.13
C LEU A 346 -11.77 -24.79 -15.71
N ALA A 347 -12.62 -25.32 -14.83
CA ALA A 347 -12.52 -26.71 -14.39
C ALA A 347 -12.69 -27.69 -15.58
N GLU A 348 -13.62 -27.39 -16.51
CA GLU A 348 -13.79 -28.18 -17.73
C GLU A 348 -12.57 -28.11 -18.65
N ILE A 349 -12.00 -26.92 -18.86
CA ILE A 349 -10.79 -26.74 -19.67
C ILE A 349 -9.60 -27.47 -19.04
N VAL A 350 -9.40 -27.37 -17.73
CA VAL A 350 -8.34 -28.10 -17.01
C VAL A 350 -8.52 -29.60 -17.16
N LYS A 351 -9.74 -30.13 -17.05
CA LYS A 351 -10.02 -31.54 -17.28
C LYS A 351 -9.63 -31.98 -18.70
N LYS A 352 -9.96 -31.18 -19.73
CA LYS A 352 -9.59 -31.47 -21.12
C LYS A 352 -8.08 -31.40 -21.35
N LEU A 353 -7.40 -30.40 -20.80
CA LEU A 353 -5.95 -30.27 -20.93
C LEU A 353 -5.21 -31.42 -20.27
N LYS A 354 -5.70 -31.96 -19.15
CA LYS A 354 -5.14 -33.17 -18.52
C LYS A 354 -5.29 -34.44 -19.36
N SER A 355 -6.26 -34.47 -20.27
CA SER A 355 -6.53 -35.63 -21.15
C SER A 355 -5.84 -35.53 -22.51
N MET A 356 -5.14 -34.42 -22.78
CA MET A 356 -4.26 -34.23 -23.93
C MET A 356 -2.83 -34.58 -23.55
#